data_AF-A0A7M3WWE2-F1
#
_entry.id   AF-A0A7M3WWE2-F1
#
_cell.length_a   1.000
_cell.length_b   1.000
_cell.length_c   1.000
_cell.angle_alpha   90.00
_cell.angle_beta   90.00
_cell.angle_gamma   90.00
#
_symmetry.space_group_name_H-M   'P 1'
#
loop_
_entity.id
_entity.type
_entity.pdbx_description
1 polymer ?
#
loop_
_entity_poly.entity_id
_entity_poly.type
_entity_poly.pdbx_seq_one_letter_code
_entity_poly.pdbx_strand_id
1 'polypeptide(L)'
;MSSVRRAMAEMGLAGCCAWCDAPDAPGSDRCRRCIAVHKSVRDRLATGADGPIDQAARRLLSLMTEPQRHDHDPVHGPVLREQMRRLGVAARNKTSTQADVEAAFAASRARTKESVVTAVANRLGEAPEAAAARRLGEDVFDPEQVNAEARRTVPSRPIAAVDRSDRLGEDPALEARIAAERMAAEEPTERLRTVVEKAHIEGSLKRREALGGLLDEVDTLLDGLGEIQEKTD
;
A
#
# COMPACT_ATOMS: atom_id res chain seq x y z
N MET A 1 10.40 -18.14 -3.98
CA MET A 1 10.04 -16.79 -3.50
C MET A 1 11.29 -16.19 -2.86
N SER A 2 11.64 -14.94 -3.18
CA SER A 2 12.79 -14.26 -2.58
C SER A 2 12.68 -14.28 -1.06
N SER A 3 13.73 -14.71 -0.34
CA SER A 3 13.87 -14.37 1.07
C SER A 3 14.01 -12.85 1.21
N VAL A 4 13.64 -12.33 2.38
CA VAL A 4 13.83 -10.91 2.70
C VAL A 4 15.33 -10.65 2.87
N ARG A 5 15.88 -9.71 2.11
CA ARG A 5 17.28 -9.30 2.25
C ARG A 5 17.49 -8.58 3.57
N ARG A 6 18.57 -8.91 4.28
CA ARG A 6 18.91 -8.30 5.58
C ARG A 6 18.98 -6.77 5.51
N ALA A 7 19.66 -6.22 4.51
CA ALA A 7 19.76 -4.77 4.32
C ALA A 7 18.38 -4.09 4.18
N MET A 8 17.46 -4.73 3.44
CA MET A 8 16.09 -4.21 3.29
C MET A 8 15.30 -4.31 4.59
N ALA A 9 15.47 -5.40 5.37
CA ALA A 9 14.83 -5.55 6.66
C ALA A 9 15.33 -4.52 7.69
N GLU A 10 16.63 -4.25 7.76
CA GLU A 10 17.21 -3.25 8.65
C GLU A 10 16.73 -1.83 8.33
N MET A 11 16.41 -1.54 7.07
CA MET A 11 15.80 -0.28 6.66
C MET A 11 14.28 -0.22 6.85
N GLY A 12 13.64 -1.29 7.34
CA GLY A 12 12.19 -1.41 7.46
C GLY A 12 11.47 -1.65 6.11
N LEU A 13 12.21 -1.91 5.04
CA LEU A 13 11.71 -2.04 3.68
C LEU A 13 11.58 -3.50 3.23
N ALA A 14 11.45 -4.41 4.19
CA ALA A 14 11.27 -5.84 3.94
C ALA A 14 10.12 -6.12 2.96
N GLY A 15 9.04 -5.33 3.02
CA GLY A 15 7.88 -5.46 2.15
C GLY A 15 8.20 -5.37 0.66
N CYS A 16 9.19 -4.55 0.28
CA CYS A 16 9.65 -4.45 -1.11
C CYS A 16 10.16 -5.82 -1.63
N CYS A 17 10.91 -6.57 -0.80
CA CYS A 17 11.35 -7.91 -1.16
C CYS A 17 10.18 -8.90 -1.34
N ALA A 18 9.10 -8.73 -0.58
CA ALA A 18 7.93 -9.59 -0.65
C ALA A 18 7.09 -9.39 -1.94
N TRP A 19 7.22 -8.22 -2.56
CA TRP A 19 6.66 -7.92 -3.87
C TRP A 19 7.59 -8.28 -5.03
N CYS A 20 8.87 -8.52 -4.74
CA CYS A 20 9.86 -8.84 -5.75
C CYS A 20 9.78 -10.32 -6.16
N ASP A 21 9.86 -10.55 -7.47
CA ASP A 21 9.91 -11.85 -8.13
C ASP A 21 11.34 -12.37 -8.35
N ALA A 22 12.36 -11.63 -7.93
CA ALA A 22 13.76 -12.01 -8.13
C ALA A 22 14.08 -13.36 -7.46
N PRO A 23 14.95 -14.18 -8.09
CA PRO A 23 15.42 -15.41 -7.47
C PRO A 23 16.18 -15.11 -6.18
N ASP A 24 16.10 -16.04 -5.24
CA ASP A 24 16.81 -15.94 -3.96
C ASP A 24 18.30 -16.29 -4.09
N ALA A 25 18.97 -15.67 -5.06
CA ALA A 25 20.40 -15.78 -5.26
C ALA A 25 21.10 -14.59 -4.60
N PRO A 26 22.11 -14.81 -3.73
CA PRO A 26 22.87 -13.71 -3.15
C PRO A 26 23.59 -12.93 -4.26
N GLY A 27 23.58 -11.60 -4.15
CA GLY A 27 24.31 -10.75 -5.09
C GLY A 27 23.67 -10.55 -6.46
N SER A 28 22.37 -10.85 -6.64
CA SER A 28 21.68 -10.49 -7.90
C SER A 28 21.70 -8.98 -8.14
N ASP A 29 21.96 -8.56 -9.38
CA ASP A 29 22.08 -7.14 -9.74
C ASP A 29 20.80 -6.36 -9.46
N ARG A 30 19.64 -7.01 -9.64
CA ARG A 30 18.35 -6.44 -9.27
C ARG A 30 18.27 -6.11 -7.78
N CYS A 31 18.67 -7.04 -6.90
CA CYS A 31 18.66 -6.78 -5.46
C CYS A 31 19.66 -5.67 -5.09
N ARG A 32 20.84 -5.63 -5.72
CA ARG A 32 21.82 -4.55 -5.51
C ARG A 32 21.23 -3.19 -5.87
N ARG A 33 20.59 -3.07 -7.05
CA ARG A 33 19.93 -1.85 -7.49
C ARG A 33 18.82 -1.43 -6.53
N CYS A 34 17.92 -2.35 -6.16
CA CYS A 34 16.83 -2.04 -5.20
C CYS A 34 17.36 -1.55 -3.85
N ILE A 35 18.39 -2.18 -3.29
CA ILE A 35 18.97 -1.76 -2.01
C ILE A 35 19.61 -0.37 -2.13
N ALA A 36 20.36 -0.12 -3.20
CA ALA A 36 21.01 1.17 -3.44
C ALA A 36 19.98 2.29 -3.62
N VAL A 37 18.92 2.04 -4.39
CA VAL A 37 17.76 2.93 -4.60
C VAL A 37 17.17 3.36 -3.27
N HIS A 38 16.77 2.39 -2.45
CA HIS A 38 16.12 2.67 -1.19
C HIS A 38 17.04 3.37 -0.18
N LYS A 39 18.33 3.05 -0.20
CA LYS A 39 19.33 3.73 0.62
C LYS A 39 19.46 5.20 0.23
N SER A 40 19.63 5.50 -1.06
CA SER A 40 19.75 6.86 -1.58
C SER A 40 18.55 7.74 -1.19
N VAL A 41 17.33 7.22 -1.38
CA VAL A 41 16.10 7.93 -0.98
C VAL A 41 16.10 8.21 0.53
N ARG A 42 16.46 7.23 1.37
CA ARG A 42 16.53 7.43 2.83
C ARG A 42 17.59 8.46 3.22
N ASP A 43 18.76 8.43 2.59
CA ASP A 43 19.85 9.35 2.88
C ASP A 43 19.45 10.79 2.50
N ARG A 44 18.82 10.99 1.32
CA ARG A 44 18.24 12.28 0.92
C ARG A 44 17.16 12.80 1.89
N LEU A 45 16.29 11.92 2.37
CA LEU A 45 15.28 12.32 3.35
C LEU A 45 15.89 12.63 4.73
N ALA A 46 17.03 12.02 5.07
CA ALA A 46 17.72 12.28 6.32
C ALA A 46 18.42 13.66 6.34
N THR A 47 18.79 14.23 5.18
CA THR A 47 19.40 15.56 5.10
C THR A 47 18.42 16.71 5.32
N GLY A 48 17.13 16.42 5.59
CA GLY A 48 16.11 17.45 5.83
C GLY A 48 15.51 18.05 4.56
N ALA A 49 15.56 17.34 3.42
CA ALA A 49 14.86 17.76 2.21
C ALA A 49 13.34 17.74 2.43
N ASP A 50 12.66 18.84 2.12
CA ASP A 50 11.23 19.05 2.44
C ASP A 50 10.40 19.50 1.22
N GLY A 51 10.88 19.27 -0.01
CA GLY A 51 10.11 19.53 -1.22
C GLY A 51 8.85 18.66 -1.32
N PRO A 52 7.90 18.98 -2.21
CA PRO A 52 6.67 18.20 -2.38
C PRO A 52 6.94 16.70 -2.63
N ILE A 53 7.96 16.39 -3.43
CA ILE A 53 8.38 15.01 -3.71
C ILE A 53 8.99 14.35 -2.47
N ASP A 54 9.79 15.07 -1.68
CA ASP A 54 10.37 14.54 -0.45
C ASP A 54 9.29 14.23 0.60
N GLN A 55 8.30 15.10 0.75
CA GLN A 55 7.14 14.88 1.63
C GLN A 55 6.32 13.66 1.19
N ALA A 56 6.07 13.52 -0.12
CA ALA A 56 5.42 12.34 -0.68
C ALA A 56 6.23 11.07 -0.41
N ALA A 57 7.55 11.11 -0.60
CA ALA A 57 8.44 9.99 -0.34
C ALA A 57 8.47 9.60 1.15
N ARG A 58 8.48 10.56 2.09
CA ARG A 58 8.36 10.30 3.53
C ARG A 58 7.05 9.58 3.88
N ARG A 59 5.94 10.02 3.29
CA ARG A 59 4.63 9.38 3.49
C ARG A 59 4.64 7.95 2.99
N LEU A 60 5.13 7.71 1.77
CA LEU A 60 5.26 6.36 1.21
C LEU A 60 6.18 5.48 2.05
N LEU A 61 7.30 6.03 2.55
CA LEU A 61 8.21 5.29 3.42
C LEU A 61 7.51 4.85 4.71
N SER A 62 6.74 5.73 5.35
CA SER A 62 5.97 5.38 6.56
C SER A 62 4.96 4.24 6.32
N LEU A 63 4.25 4.28 5.19
CA LEU A 63 3.32 3.20 4.79
C LEU A 63 4.05 1.86 4.64
N MET A 64 5.25 1.89 4.05
CA MET A 64 6.04 0.69 3.77
C MET A 64 6.73 0.10 5.02
N THR A 65 7.20 0.97 5.94
CA THR A 65 7.94 0.54 7.13
C THR A 65 7.04 0.07 8.26
N GLU A 66 5.84 0.65 8.37
CA GLU A 66 4.88 0.31 9.42
C GLU A 66 3.49 0.01 8.84
N PRO A 67 3.35 -0.97 7.93
CA PRO A 67 2.09 -1.25 7.23
C PRO A 67 0.92 -1.56 8.17
N GLN A 68 1.21 -2.15 9.34
CA GLN A 68 0.24 -2.45 10.39
C GLN A 68 -0.40 -1.21 11.02
N ARG A 69 0.22 -0.03 10.90
CA ARG A 69 -0.34 1.23 11.40
C ARG A 69 -1.30 1.88 10.40
N HIS A 70 -1.35 1.39 9.17
CA HIS A 70 -2.05 2.00 8.05
C HIS A 70 -2.96 1.00 7.31
N ASP A 71 -3.20 -0.16 7.91
CA ASP A 71 -3.99 -1.27 7.36
C ASP A 71 -5.47 -0.94 7.18
N HIS A 72 -5.96 0.05 7.93
CA HIS A 72 -7.30 0.62 7.89
C HIS A 72 -7.46 1.77 6.88
N ASP A 73 -6.38 2.21 6.22
CA ASP A 73 -6.48 3.23 5.17
C ASP A 73 -7.37 2.71 4.03
N PRO A 74 -8.39 3.48 3.59
CA PRO A 74 -9.35 3.00 2.60
C PRO A 74 -8.72 2.76 1.21
N VAL A 75 -7.61 3.45 0.91
CA VAL A 75 -6.92 3.38 -0.39
C VAL A 75 -5.76 2.38 -0.33
N HIS A 76 -4.88 2.52 0.66
CA HIS A 76 -3.63 1.77 0.77
C HIS A 76 -3.77 0.50 1.62
N GLY A 77 -4.71 0.47 2.57
CA GLY A 77 -4.89 -0.62 3.53
C GLY A 77 -5.02 -2.02 2.91
N PRO A 78 -5.76 -2.22 1.79
CA PRO A 78 -5.78 -3.51 1.09
C PRO A 78 -4.40 -3.99 0.63
N VAL A 79 -3.58 -3.10 0.08
CA VAL A 79 -2.22 -3.42 -0.40
C VAL A 79 -1.28 -3.69 0.78
N LEU A 80 -1.39 -2.91 1.85
CA LEU A 80 -0.55 -3.07 3.04
C LEU A 80 -0.85 -4.37 3.79
N ARG A 81 -2.11 -4.78 3.88
CA ARG A 81 -2.50 -6.11 4.41
C ARG A 81 -1.92 -7.24 3.59
N GLU A 82 -1.97 -7.14 2.27
CA GLU A 82 -1.36 -8.13 1.37
C GLU A 82 0.17 -8.18 1.52
N GLN A 83 0.82 -7.03 1.66
CA GLN A 83 2.25 -6.94 1.94
C GLN A 83 2.62 -7.67 3.24
N MET A 84 1.87 -7.43 4.32
CA MET A 84 2.06 -8.11 5.60
C MET A 84 1.84 -9.63 5.47
N ARG A 85 0.82 -10.06 4.73
CA ARG A 85 0.56 -11.48 4.46
C ARG A 85 1.75 -12.12 3.74
N ARG A 86 2.27 -11.48 2.70
CA ARG A 86 3.44 -11.96 1.93
C ARG A 86 4.70 -12.01 2.79
N LEU A 87 4.92 -11.02 3.66
CA LEU A 87 6.01 -11.03 4.62
C LEU A 87 5.89 -12.18 5.63
N GLY A 88 4.68 -12.45 6.12
CA GLY A 88 4.41 -13.59 6.99
C GLY A 88 4.68 -14.94 6.32
N VAL A 89 4.40 -15.06 5.01
CA VAL A 89 4.77 -16.23 4.21
C VAL A 89 6.28 -16.28 3.99
N ALA A 90 6.93 -15.16 3.64
CA ALA A 90 8.37 -15.08 3.43
C ALA A 90 9.18 -15.44 4.70
N ALA A 91 8.70 -15.07 5.88
CA ALA A 91 9.29 -15.44 7.17
C ALA A 91 9.21 -16.95 7.46
N ARG A 92 8.23 -17.65 6.88
CA ARG A 92 8.07 -19.11 7.00
C ARG A 92 8.91 -19.90 6.01
N ASN A 93 9.61 -19.23 5.09
CA ASN A 93 10.48 -19.87 4.09
C ASN A 93 11.86 -20.28 4.64
N LYS A 94 12.09 -20.20 5.97
CA LYS A 94 13.21 -20.94 6.56
C LYS A 94 12.97 -22.42 6.24
N THR A 95 13.83 -23.03 5.44
CA THR A 95 13.88 -24.50 5.30
C THR A 95 14.02 -25.10 6.68
N SER A 96 12.93 -25.67 7.22
CA SER A 96 12.97 -26.35 8.51
C SER A 96 13.91 -27.54 8.38
N THR A 97 14.96 -27.55 9.19
CA THR A 97 15.85 -28.70 9.25
C THR A 97 15.19 -29.81 10.05
N GLN A 98 15.64 -31.05 9.89
CA GLN A 98 15.17 -32.15 10.73
C GLN A 98 15.38 -31.86 12.23
N ALA A 99 16.46 -31.17 12.58
CA ALA A 99 16.75 -30.74 13.94
C ALA A 99 15.69 -29.76 14.49
N ASP A 100 15.18 -28.84 13.66
CA ASP A 100 14.12 -27.91 14.07
C ASP A 100 12.80 -28.66 14.36
N VAL A 101 12.52 -29.69 13.56
CA VAL A 101 11.35 -30.55 13.75
C VAL A 101 11.48 -31.36 15.04
N GLU A 102 12.63 -31.98 15.28
CA GLU A 102 12.91 -32.74 16.50
C GLU A 102 12.82 -31.87 17.76
N ALA A 103 13.35 -30.64 17.71
CA ALA A 103 13.25 -29.66 18.77
C ALA A 103 11.79 -29.23 19.04
N ALA A 104 10.98 -29.02 18.00
CA ALA A 104 9.56 -28.71 18.14
C ALA A 104 8.78 -29.88 18.79
N PHE A 105 9.10 -31.12 18.42
CA PHE A 105 8.52 -32.31 19.06
C PHE A 105 8.99 -32.51 20.51
N ALA A 106 10.24 -32.19 20.82
CA ALA A 106 10.73 -32.23 22.20
C ALA A 106 10.04 -31.16 23.06
N ALA A 107 9.89 -29.94 22.52
CA ALA A 107 9.16 -28.86 23.18
C ALA A 107 7.68 -29.17 23.37
N SER A 108 7.02 -29.83 22.41
CA SER A 108 5.61 -30.22 22.55
C SER A 108 5.41 -31.37 23.55
N ARG A 109 6.35 -32.32 23.63
CA ARG A 109 6.37 -33.37 24.67
C ARG A 109 6.59 -32.82 26.07
N ALA A 110 7.39 -31.77 26.20
CA ALA A 110 7.68 -31.11 27.47
C ALA A 110 6.56 -30.17 27.95
N ARG A 111 5.63 -29.77 27.07
CA ARG A 111 4.47 -28.97 27.47
C ARG A 111 3.47 -29.83 28.26
N THR A 112 2.95 -29.26 29.35
CA THR A 112 1.85 -29.85 30.10
C THR A 112 0.60 -29.94 29.21
N LYS A 113 -0.03 -31.12 29.17
CA LYS A 113 -1.17 -31.44 28.28
C LYS A 113 -2.49 -30.83 28.73
N GLU A 114 -2.46 -29.87 29.64
CA GLU A 114 -3.67 -29.22 30.10
C GLU A 114 -4.18 -28.32 28.96
N SER A 115 -5.37 -28.64 28.43
CA SER A 115 -5.91 -27.86 27.33
C SER A 115 -6.28 -26.47 27.86
N VAL A 116 -5.91 -25.43 27.11
CA VAL A 116 -6.27 -24.04 27.46
C VAL A 116 -7.79 -23.91 27.64
N VAL A 117 -8.57 -24.66 26.86
CA VAL A 117 -10.03 -24.73 26.97
C VAL A 117 -10.44 -25.31 28.32
N THR A 118 -9.80 -26.38 28.82
CA THR A 118 -10.10 -26.99 30.12
C THR A 118 -9.67 -26.07 31.27
N ALA A 119 -8.51 -25.42 31.16
CA ALA A 119 -8.02 -24.48 32.16
C ALA A 119 -8.89 -23.21 32.28
N VAL A 120 -9.49 -22.76 31.19
CA VAL A 120 -10.43 -21.62 31.17
C VAL A 120 -11.85 -22.06 31.55
N ALA A 121 -12.32 -23.21 31.04
CA ALA A 121 -13.65 -23.75 31.34
C ALA A 121 -13.81 -24.09 32.83
N ASN A 122 -12.76 -24.52 33.52
CA ASN A 122 -12.81 -24.79 34.97
C ASN A 122 -12.75 -23.51 35.84
N ARG A 123 -12.50 -22.33 35.25
CA ARG A 123 -12.51 -21.03 35.95
C ARG A 123 -13.83 -20.28 35.80
N LEU A 124 -14.56 -20.55 34.71
CA LEU A 124 -15.93 -20.09 34.54
C LEU A 124 -16.80 -21.08 35.32
N GLY A 125 -17.65 -20.59 36.21
CA GLY A 125 -18.53 -21.44 37.02
C GLY A 125 -19.50 -22.29 36.17
N GLU A 126 -20.47 -22.92 36.81
CA GLU A 126 -21.48 -23.70 36.10
C GLU A 126 -22.16 -22.87 35.00
N ALA A 127 -22.32 -23.49 33.82
CA ALA A 127 -22.99 -22.86 32.69
C ALA A 127 -24.42 -22.47 33.10
N PRO A 128 -24.91 -21.27 32.70
CA PRO A 128 -26.27 -20.88 32.97
C PRO A 128 -27.24 -21.89 32.36
N GLU A 129 -28.34 -22.15 33.05
CA GLU A 129 -29.38 -23.05 32.58
C GLU A 129 -29.86 -22.62 31.18
N ALA A 130 -30.17 -23.57 30.30
CA ALA A 130 -30.43 -23.31 28.88
C ALA A 130 -31.55 -22.29 28.62
N ALA A 131 -32.45 -22.10 29.58
CA ALA A 131 -33.49 -21.08 29.55
C ALA A 131 -32.94 -19.68 29.86
N ALA A 132 -32.02 -19.55 30.82
CA ALA A 132 -31.36 -18.29 31.17
C ALA A 132 -30.42 -17.82 30.06
N ALA A 133 -29.68 -18.75 29.42
CA ALA A 133 -28.82 -18.45 28.28
C ALA A 133 -29.62 -17.94 27.07
N ARG A 134 -30.81 -18.50 26.81
CA ARG A 134 -31.71 -18.04 25.75
C ARG A 134 -32.25 -16.64 26.01
N ARG A 135 -32.74 -16.38 27.22
CA ARG A 135 -33.22 -15.04 27.62
C ARG A 135 -32.13 -13.99 27.49
N LEU A 136 -30.92 -14.29 27.95
CA LEU A 136 -29.78 -13.39 27.80
C LEU A 136 -29.47 -13.10 26.32
N GLY A 137 -29.56 -14.10 25.45
CA GLY A 137 -29.39 -13.91 24.01
C GLY A 137 -30.46 -13.03 23.38
N GLU A 138 -31.71 -13.16 23.82
CA GLU A 138 -32.84 -12.34 23.37
C GLU A 138 -32.80 -10.90 23.91
N ASP A 139 -32.29 -10.71 25.14
CA ASP A 139 -32.18 -9.39 25.78
C ASP A 139 -30.97 -8.59 25.28
N VAL A 140 -29.87 -9.26 24.91
CA VAL A 140 -28.62 -8.62 24.48
C VAL A 140 -28.58 -8.36 22.97
N PHE A 141 -29.18 -9.24 22.17
CA PHE A 141 -29.16 -9.13 20.72
C PHE A 141 -30.56 -8.81 20.19
N ASP A 142 -30.76 -7.55 19.81
CA ASP A 142 -31.95 -7.11 19.08
C ASP A 142 -31.91 -7.70 17.65
N PRO A 143 -32.82 -8.63 17.29
CA PRO A 143 -32.82 -9.27 15.98
C PRO A 143 -33.05 -8.28 14.82
N GLU A 144 -33.60 -7.08 15.09
CA GLU A 144 -33.75 -6.03 14.08
C GLU A 144 -32.43 -5.28 13.82
N GLN A 145 -31.54 -5.18 14.80
CA GLN A 145 -30.23 -4.51 14.66
C GLN A 145 -29.16 -5.39 14.02
N VAL A 146 -29.29 -6.71 14.13
CA VAL A 146 -28.27 -7.65 13.62
C VAL A 146 -28.25 -7.72 12.08
N ASN A 147 -29.26 -7.18 11.38
CA ASN A 147 -29.37 -7.32 9.92
C ASN A 147 -29.97 -6.12 9.15
N ALA A 148 -30.18 -4.95 9.77
CA ALA A 148 -30.85 -3.82 9.12
C ALA A 148 -30.18 -3.30 7.82
N GLU A 149 -28.85 -3.46 7.69
CA GLU A 149 -28.08 -2.85 6.58
C GLU A 149 -27.42 -3.86 5.64
N ALA A 150 -27.61 -5.17 5.85
CA ALA A 150 -26.99 -6.22 5.05
C ALA A 150 -27.73 -6.47 3.71
N ARG A 151 -27.87 -5.44 2.86
CA ARG A 151 -28.23 -5.63 1.45
C ARG A 151 -27.02 -6.23 0.73
N ARG A 152 -27.04 -7.55 0.51
CA ARG A 152 -26.06 -8.26 -0.30
C ARG A 152 -26.00 -7.64 -1.71
N THR A 153 -24.91 -6.97 -2.05
CA THR A 153 -24.59 -6.69 -3.45
C THR A 153 -24.15 -8.01 -4.09
N VAL A 154 -24.79 -8.39 -5.19
CA VAL A 154 -24.51 -9.63 -5.93
C VAL A 154 -23.30 -9.37 -6.84
N PRO A 155 -22.10 -9.92 -6.57
CA PRO A 155 -20.87 -9.58 -7.29
C PRO A 155 -20.70 -10.33 -8.63
N SER A 156 -21.72 -11.05 -9.10
CA SER A 156 -21.59 -12.05 -10.17
C SER A 156 -21.76 -11.52 -11.59
N ARG A 157 -21.82 -10.21 -11.80
CA ARG A 157 -21.77 -9.62 -13.14
C ARG A 157 -20.39 -9.01 -13.41
N PRO A 158 -19.62 -9.55 -14.37
CA PRO A 158 -18.39 -8.91 -14.79
C PRO A 158 -18.73 -7.54 -15.37
N ILE A 159 -18.07 -6.50 -14.85
CA ILE A 159 -18.13 -5.15 -15.38
C ILE A 159 -17.44 -5.21 -16.75
N ALA A 160 -18.15 -4.81 -17.82
CA ALA A 160 -17.57 -4.76 -19.15
C ALA A 160 -16.37 -3.80 -19.12
N ALA A 161 -15.21 -4.29 -19.58
CA ALA A 161 -14.03 -3.44 -19.73
C ALA A 161 -14.37 -2.36 -20.76
N VAL A 162 -14.37 -1.10 -20.31
CA VAL A 162 -14.54 0.04 -21.19
C VAL A 162 -13.29 0.13 -22.05
N ASP A 163 -13.49 0.10 -23.37
CA ASP A 163 -12.42 0.34 -24.34
C ASP A 163 -11.87 1.75 -24.13
N ARG A 164 -10.56 1.83 -23.96
CA ARG A 164 -9.82 3.09 -23.77
C ARG A 164 -8.87 3.35 -24.94
N SER A 165 -8.95 2.55 -26.00
CA SER A 165 -8.09 2.66 -27.19
C SER A 165 -8.30 3.96 -27.96
N ASP A 166 -9.45 4.61 -27.78
CA ASP A 166 -9.83 5.93 -28.30
C ASP A 166 -9.01 7.07 -27.65
N ARG A 167 -8.34 6.82 -26.52
CA ARG A 167 -7.47 7.79 -25.84
C ARG A 167 -6.08 7.81 -26.48
N LEU A 168 -6.05 8.04 -27.78
CA LEU A 168 -4.83 8.37 -28.51
C LEU A 168 -4.67 9.89 -28.49
N GLY A 169 -4.00 10.38 -27.44
CA GLY A 169 -3.56 11.76 -27.33
C GLY A 169 -4.70 12.73 -27.07
N GLU A 170 -5.06 12.92 -25.79
CA GLU A 170 -5.67 14.16 -25.32
C GLU A 170 -4.78 15.32 -25.79
N ASP A 171 -5.13 15.98 -26.90
CA ASP A 171 -4.39 17.16 -27.37
C ASP A 171 -4.49 18.19 -26.24
N PRO A 172 -3.38 18.40 -25.51
CA PRO A 172 -3.42 19.18 -24.29
C PRO A 172 -3.77 20.64 -24.58
N ALA A 173 -3.43 21.13 -25.77
CA ALA A 173 -3.78 22.47 -26.22
C ALA A 173 -5.26 22.55 -26.58
N LEU A 174 -5.81 21.53 -27.25
CA LEU A 174 -7.24 21.48 -27.58
C LEU A 174 -8.11 21.39 -26.33
N GLU A 175 -7.76 20.55 -25.36
CA GLU A 175 -8.48 20.45 -24.09
C GLU A 175 -8.44 21.75 -23.29
N ALA A 176 -7.26 22.38 -23.23
CA ALA A 176 -7.12 23.66 -22.54
C ALA A 176 -7.99 24.74 -23.20
N ARG A 177 -8.11 24.73 -24.53
CA ARG A 177 -9.00 25.62 -25.28
C ARG A 177 -10.47 25.32 -25.01
N ILE A 178 -10.91 24.06 -25.09
CA ILE A 178 -12.30 23.67 -24.83
C ILE A 178 -12.72 24.03 -23.40
N ALA A 179 -11.85 23.77 -22.41
CA ALA A 179 -12.10 24.14 -21.03
C ALA A 179 -12.16 25.68 -20.85
N ALA A 180 -11.26 26.40 -21.50
CA ALA A 180 -11.22 27.86 -21.46
C ALA A 180 -12.45 28.49 -22.13
N GLU A 181 -12.91 27.97 -23.28
CA GLU A 181 -14.12 28.39 -23.98
C GLU A 181 -15.37 28.20 -23.11
N ARG A 182 -15.47 27.07 -22.39
CA ARG A 182 -16.56 26.82 -21.44
C ARG A 182 -16.57 27.84 -20.29
N MET A 183 -15.41 28.09 -19.69
CA MET A 183 -15.28 29.07 -18.59
C MET A 183 -15.54 30.51 -19.07
N ALA A 184 -15.12 30.85 -20.30
CA ALA A 184 -15.39 32.16 -20.89
C ALA A 184 -16.88 32.34 -21.27
N ALA A 185 -17.59 31.27 -21.63
CA ALA A 185 -19.03 31.32 -21.89
C ALA A 185 -19.86 31.62 -20.63
N GLU A 186 -19.37 31.21 -19.46
CA GLU A 186 -19.99 31.50 -18.16
C GLU A 186 -19.76 32.94 -17.68
N GLU A 187 -18.81 33.66 -18.27
CA GLU A 187 -18.50 35.05 -17.89
C GLU A 187 -19.59 36.02 -18.38
N PRO A 188 -20.26 36.75 -17.46
CA PRO A 188 -21.35 37.67 -17.80
C PRO A 188 -20.90 38.87 -18.63
N THR A 189 -19.64 39.30 -18.44
CA THR A 189 -19.12 40.48 -19.12
C THR A 189 -18.44 40.09 -20.42
N GLU A 190 -19.08 40.37 -21.56
CA GLU A 190 -18.58 39.97 -22.88
C GLU A 190 -17.15 40.44 -23.19
N ARG A 191 -16.77 41.61 -22.70
CA ARG A 191 -15.40 42.15 -22.86
C ARG A 191 -14.34 41.36 -22.07
N LEU A 192 -14.73 40.67 -21.01
CA LEU A 192 -13.82 39.90 -20.15
C LEU A 192 -13.65 38.45 -20.62
N ARG A 193 -14.54 37.93 -21.47
CA ARG A 193 -14.50 36.55 -21.97
C ARG A 193 -13.14 36.18 -22.57
N THR A 194 -12.60 37.06 -23.41
CA THR A 194 -11.28 36.87 -24.04
C THR A 194 -10.13 36.86 -23.04
N VAL A 195 -10.26 37.63 -21.94
CA VAL A 195 -9.27 37.68 -20.87
C VAL A 195 -9.32 36.41 -20.02
N VAL A 196 -10.53 35.94 -19.69
CA VAL A 196 -10.77 34.69 -18.94
C VAL A 196 -10.26 33.48 -19.72
N GLU A 197 -10.56 33.41 -21.02
CA GLU A 197 -10.10 32.33 -21.89
C GLU A 197 -8.57 32.25 -21.91
N LYS A 198 -7.89 33.37 -22.17
CA LYS A 198 -6.43 33.45 -22.21
C LYS A 198 -5.81 33.07 -20.86
N ALA A 199 -6.36 33.57 -19.76
CA ALA A 199 -5.87 33.25 -18.41
C ALA A 199 -6.00 31.76 -18.09
N HIS A 200 -7.08 31.11 -18.54
CA HIS A 200 -7.31 29.69 -18.29
C HIS A 200 -6.35 28.80 -19.10
N ILE A 201 -6.08 29.16 -20.36
CA ILE A 201 -5.08 28.47 -21.20
C ILE A 201 -3.68 28.62 -20.58
N GLU A 202 -3.25 29.84 -20.27
CA GLU A 202 -1.94 30.10 -19.67
C GLU A 202 -1.79 29.39 -18.31
N GLY A 203 -2.82 29.42 -17.47
CA GLY A 203 -2.82 28.72 -16.19
C GLY A 203 -2.71 27.20 -16.35
N SER A 204 -3.37 26.63 -17.36
CA SER A 204 -3.31 25.18 -17.64
C SER A 204 -1.94 24.74 -18.14
N LEU A 205 -1.31 25.54 -19.01
CA LEU A 205 0.05 25.30 -19.48
C LEU A 205 1.06 25.39 -18.34
N LYS A 206 0.99 26.44 -17.50
CA LYS A 206 1.87 26.59 -16.32
C LYS A 206 1.74 25.43 -15.33
N ARG A 207 0.52 24.93 -15.09
CA ARG A 207 0.31 23.75 -14.23
C ARG A 207 0.95 22.49 -14.83
N ARG A 208 0.86 22.30 -16.14
CA ARG A 208 1.51 21.18 -16.82
C ARG A 208 3.04 21.28 -16.79
N GLU A 209 3.59 22.47 -17.00
CA GLU A 209 5.02 22.72 -16.88
C GLU A 209 5.51 22.45 -15.44
N ALA A 210 4.78 22.94 -14.44
CA ALA A 210 5.07 22.64 -13.03
C ALA A 210 4.98 21.14 -12.71
N LEU A 211 3.99 20.43 -13.28
CA LEU A 211 3.91 18.98 -13.16
C LEU A 211 5.09 18.28 -13.85
N GLY A 212 5.50 18.75 -15.03
CA GLY A 212 6.70 18.27 -15.73
C GLY A 212 7.93 18.40 -14.85
N GLY A 213 8.16 19.57 -14.25
CA GLY A 213 9.28 19.76 -13.31
C GLY A 213 9.22 18.83 -12.09
N LEU A 214 8.03 18.57 -11.54
CA LEU A 214 7.86 17.59 -10.46
C LEU A 214 8.13 16.15 -10.93
N LEU A 215 7.77 15.80 -12.16
CA LEU A 215 8.08 14.49 -12.74
C LEU A 215 9.59 14.35 -12.99
N ASP A 216 10.25 15.41 -13.47
CA ASP A 216 11.70 15.44 -13.62
C ASP A 216 12.42 15.28 -12.27
N GLU A 217 11.88 15.85 -11.19
CA GLU A 217 12.38 15.63 -9.83
C GLU A 217 12.20 14.18 -9.35
N VAL A 218 11.07 13.54 -9.70
CA VAL A 218 10.82 12.12 -9.43
C VAL A 218 11.78 11.25 -10.23
N ASP A 219 11.96 11.53 -11.51
CA ASP A 219 12.90 10.82 -12.37
C ASP A 219 14.32 11.01 -11.84
N THR A 220 14.73 12.22 -11.45
CA THR A 220 16.02 12.44 -10.79
C THR A 220 16.17 11.62 -9.50
N LEU A 221 15.12 11.53 -8.68
CA LEU A 221 15.11 10.69 -7.48
C LEU A 221 15.26 9.20 -7.82
N LEU A 222 14.71 8.75 -8.96
CA LEU A 222 14.75 7.37 -9.45
C LEU A 222 15.99 7.04 -10.31
N ASP A 223 16.63 8.05 -10.92
CA ASP A 223 17.71 7.92 -11.91
C ASP A 223 19.08 8.36 -11.37
N GLY A 224 19.14 9.18 -10.31
CA GLY A 224 20.32 9.30 -9.44
C GLY A 224 20.76 7.96 -8.80
N LEU A 225 20.05 6.88 -9.17
CA LEU A 225 20.18 5.49 -8.77
C LEU A 225 20.81 4.62 -9.90
N GLY A 226 21.25 5.22 -11.01
CA GLY A 226 21.96 4.58 -12.13
C GLY A 226 23.47 4.80 -12.17
N GLU A 227 23.99 5.91 -11.60
CA GLU A 227 25.42 6.27 -11.69
C GLU A 227 26.36 5.43 -10.79
N ILE A 228 25.83 4.45 -10.05
CA ILE A 228 26.66 3.53 -9.26
C ILE A 228 27.38 2.51 -10.17
N GLN A 229 27.06 2.44 -11.46
CA GLN A 229 27.63 1.45 -12.39
C GLN A 229 28.97 1.82 -13.06
N GLU A 230 29.54 3.02 -12.87
CA GLU A 230 30.80 3.42 -13.54
C GLU A 230 32.02 3.60 -12.64
N LYS A 231 31.94 3.29 -11.33
CA LYS A 231 33.12 3.33 -10.44
C LYS A 231 33.38 2.01 -9.75
N THR A 232 33.88 1.04 -10.52
CA THR A 232 34.71 -0.05 -9.99
C THR A 232 35.75 -0.41 -11.05
N ASP A 233 36.92 0.23 -10.93
CA ASP A 233 38.21 -0.38 -11.25
C ASP A 233 38.54 -1.46 -10.20
#